data_AF-A0A6N2KYZ7-F1
#
_entry.id   AF-A0A6N2KYZ7-F1
#
_cell.length_a   1.000
_cell.length_b   1.000
_cell.length_c   1.000
_cell.angle_alpha   90.00
_cell.angle_beta   90.00
_cell.angle_gamma   90.00
#
_symmetry.space_group_name_H-M   'P 1'
#
loop_
_entity.id
_entity.type
_entity.pdbx_description
1 polymer ?
#
loop_
_entity_poly.entity_id
_entity_poly.type
_entity_poly.pdbx_seq_one_letter_code
_entity_poly.pdbx_strand_id
1 'polypeptide(L)'
;MVCAKLATQHGSSRVQEDGTAWCKPDVVTYNTIIDSLCKDRLVNDAMEFLSEMLDRGIQPDVVTYNSIVHGFCNLGQLNEATRLFKEMVGKDDMPDTVTFNILVDGLCKEGMVSEARCVFDIMPEKGVEPNVITYNALTNGLCNEGKIKDAVELFDEMVRRGHEPDVISYNTLINGLCKTGNTSMAVHVFKKMEQHACKPDVVTYNTIIDSLCKDRLVNDAMEFLSEMLDLHGFCNLGQLNEATRLFKEMVGKDVMPDTVTFTILVDGLCKEGMVSEARRVFDIMPEKGIEPNVYTYNALMDGYCLRREMNEAKKVFEIMVRNGCAPDVHSYNILINGYCKSRRMEEANSLLAEMSHKAMTPDTVTYNTLMQGLCHRKTQEALNLFKEMFLWPASRFVTYSILLDGFCKHGHLDEALKLLKAMQEKKLEPNIVLYNILIEGMFIAGKLVVAEELFQAFCGWNTAYFTDILCHDQGTS
;
A
#
# COMPACT_ATOMS: atom_id res chain seq x y z
N MET A 1 -13.79 25.80 13.63
CA MET A 1 -14.74 25.99 12.51
C MET A 1 -15.89 26.96 12.82
N VAL A 2 -16.67 26.77 13.89
CA VAL A 2 -17.85 27.63 14.19
C VAL A 2 -17.47 29.10 14.46
N CYS A 3 -16.40 29.36 15.22
CA CYS A 3 -15.96 30.75 15.51
C CYS A 3 -15.42 31.50 14.28
N ALA A 4 -14.83 30.79 13.30
CA ALA A 4 -14.33 31.40 12.06
C ALA A 4 -15.49 31.75 11.11
N LYS A 5 -16.48 30.85 10.94
CA LYS A 5 -17.72 31.13 10.18
C LYS A 5 -18.55 32.27 10.80
N LEU A 6 -18.53 32.42 12.13
CA LEU A 6 -19.16 33.54 12.83
C LEU A 6 -18.41 34.87 12.64
N ALA A 7 -17.08 34.84 12.52
CA ALA A 7 -16.28 36.03 12.23
C ALA A 7 -16.41 36.48 10.76
N THR A 8 -16.61 35.55 9.82
CA THR A 8 -16.79 35.87 8.39
C THR A 8 -18.21 36.35 8.07
N GLN A 9 -19.27 35.86 8.71
CA GLN A 9 -20.66 36.25 8.35
C GLN A 9 -21.06 37.72 8.62
N HIS A 10 -20.27 38.50 9.36
CA HIS A 10 -20.63 39.87 9.76
C HIS A 10 -19.71 40.94 9.16
N GLY A 11 -19.87 41.18 7.85
CA GLY A 11 -19.33 42.36 7.18
C GLY A 11 -20.27 43.55 7.28
N SER A 12 -19.82 44.59 8.00
CA SER A 12 -20.34 45.97 8.04
C SER A 12 -21.23 46.38 9.23
N SER A 13 -20.62 47.20 10.11
CA SER A 13 -21.22 48.10 11.11
C SER A 13 -21.97 47.47 12.29
N ARG A 14 -21.26 46.86 13.24
CA ARG A 14 -21.70 46.83 14.65
C ARG A 14 -20.50 46.69 15.57
N VAL A 15 -20.29 47.71 16.40
CA VAL A 15 -19.36 47.70 17.53
C VAL A 15 -19.97 46.80 18.61
N GLN A 16 -19.19 45.93 19.25
CA GLN A 16 -19.62 45.24 20.47
C GLN A 16 -19.96 46.28 21.55
N GLU A 17 -20.85 45.93 22.48
CA GLU A 17 -21.17 46.77 23.65
C GLU A 17 -19.96 46.99 24.61
N ASP A 18 -18.78 46.45 24.29
CA ASP A 18 -17.52 46.60 25.05
C ASP A 18 -16.41 47.41 24.35
N GLY A 19 -16.66 47.96 23.16
CA GLY A 19 -15.70 48.84 22.48
C GLY A 19 -14.47 48.14 21.87
N THR A 20 -14.44 46.81 21.78
CA THR A 20 -13.40 46.11 21.02
C THR A 20 -13.81 45.95 19.54
N ALA A 21 -12.92 46.31 18.62
CA ALA A 21 -13.17 46.22 17.18
C ALA A 21 -12.95 44.77 16.70
N TRP A 22 -13.87 44.23 15.88
CA TRP A 22 -13.66 42.94 15.22
C TRP A 22 -12.36 42.97 14.41
N CYS A 23 -11.44 42.04 14.69
CA CYS A 23 -10.27 41.81 13.83
C CYS A 23 -10.76 41.37 12.45
N LYS A 24 -10.41 42.13 11.42
CA LYS A 24 -10.75 41.78 10.03
C LYS A 24 -9.86 40.61 9.58
N PRO A 25 -10.44 39.54 9.00
CA PRO A 25 -9.64 38.47 8.41
C PRO A 25 -8.67 39.02 7.35
N ASP A 26 -7.42 38.58 7.42
CA ASP A 26 -6.36 38.91 6.47
C ASP A 26 -5.96 37.68 5.64
N VAL A 27 -4.99 37.84 4.74
CA VAL A 27 -4.50 36.77 3.85
C VAL A 27 -4.07 35.54 4.65
N VAL A 28 -3.39 35.72 5.78
CA VAL A 28 -2.91 34.62 6.64
C VAL A 28 -4.07 33.84 7.25
N THR A 29 -5.12 34.55 7.68
CA THR A 29 -6.33 33.93 8.23
C THR A 29 -7.03 33.05 7.19
N TYR A 30 -7.19 33.55 5.96
CA TYR A 30 -7.76 32.75 4.86
C TYR A 30 -6.88 31.57 4.48
N ASN A 31 -5.56 31.77 4.34
CA ASN A 31 -4.60 30.71 4.00
C ASN A 31 -4.63 29.55 5.01
N THR A 32 -4.71 29.86 6.31
CA THR A 32 -4.78 28.84 7.36
C THR A 32 -6.06 28.00 7.26
N ILE A 33 -7.20 28.64 6.97
CA ILE A 33 -8.49 27.95 6.82
C ILE A 33 -8.48 27.08 5.56
N ILE A 34 -8.04 27.64 4.44
CA ILE A 34 -7.94 26.96 3.15
C ILE A 34 -7.02 25.75 3.25
N ASP A 35 -5.83 25.90 3.83
CA ASP A 35 -4.87 24.81 4.04
C ASP A 35 -5.45 23.69 4.90
N SER A 36 -6.14 24.04 6.00
CA SER A 36 -6.82 23.06 6.86
C SER A 36 -7.90 22.29 6.10
N LEU A 37 -8.74 22.99 5.32
CA LEU A 37 -9.80 22.35 4.53
C LEU A 37 -9.23 21.43 3.45
N CYS A 38 -8.15 21.83 2.78
CA CYS A 38 -7.45 21.00 1.80
C CYS A 38 -6.85 19.74 2.44
N LYS A 39 -6.27 19.84 3.65
CA LYS A 39 -5.78 18.69 4.42
C LYS A 39 -6.90 17.75 4.85
N ASP A 40 -8.07 18.30 5.18
CA ASP A 40 -9.28 17.54 5.54
C ASP A 40 -10.04 17.01 4.31
N ARG A 41 -9.48 17.12 3.09
CA ARG A 41 -10.07 16.69 1.81
C ARG A 41 -11.37 17.41 1.44
N LEU A 42 -11.61 18.60 2.00
CA LEU A 42 -12.76 19.47 1.74
C LEU A 42 -12.40 20.59 0.75
N VAL A 43 -11.86 20.23 -0.42
CA VAL A 43 -11.35 21.22 -1.40
C VAL A 43 -12.43 22.13 -2.00
N ASN A 44 -13.68 21.67 -2.06
CA ASN A 44 -14.81 22.51 -2.52
C ASN A 44 -15.07 23.65 -1.54
N ASP A 45 -15.08 23.36 -0.23
CA ASP A 45 -15.21 24.38 0.81
C ASP A 45 -14.01 25.35 0.75
N ALA A 46 -12.80 24.84 0.48
CA ALA A 46 -11.62 25.68 0.29
C ALA A 46 -11.78 26.66 -0.90
N MET A 47 -12.40 26.22 -1.99
CA MET A 47 -12.71 27.06 -3.15
C MET A 47 -13.79 28.11 -2.84
N GLU A 48 -14.78 27.79 -2.00
CA GLU A 48 -15.74 28.78 -1.49
C GLU A 48 -15.02 29.89 -0.69
N PHE A 49 -14.07 29.52 0.18
CA PHE A 49 -13.26 30.49 0.92
C PHE A 49 -12.34 31.32 0.03
N LEU A 50 -11.80 30.75 -1.05
CA LEU A 50 -11.04 31.51 -2.06
C LEU A 50 -11.92 32.56 -2.75
N SER A 51 -13.16 32.19 -3.09
CA SER A 51 -14.12 33.09 -3.73
C SER A 51 -14.53 34.21 -2.78
N GLU A 52 -14.77 33.88 -1.51
CA GLU A 52 -15.08 34.85 -0.46
C GLU A 52 -13.92 35.84 -0.21
N MET A 53 -12.67 35.35 -0.25
CA MET A 53 -11.47 36.17 -0.13
C MET A 53 -11.40 37.23 -1.24
N LEU A 54 -11.66 36.82 -2.48
CA LEU A 54 -11.71 37.71 -3.65
C LEU A 54 -12.87 38.71 -3.59
N ASP A 55 -14.06 38.28 -3.18
CA ASP A 55 -15.25 39.15 -3.04
C ASP A 55 -15.03 40.26 -1.99
N ARG A 56 -14.18 40.00 -0.99
CA ARG A 56 -13.78 40.98 0.03
C ARG A 56 -12.63 41.88 -0.41
N GLY A 57 -12.10 41.69 -1.61
CA GLY A 57 -10.96 42.44 -2.14
C GLY A 57 -9.62 42.07 -1.51
N ILE A 58 -9.54 40.91 -0.85
CA ILE A 58 -8.28 40.37 -0.32
C ILE A 58 -7.67 39.53 -1.44
N GLN A 59 -6.47 39.88 -1.90
CA GLN A 59 -5.82 39.17 -3.00
C GLN A 59 -5.18 37.86 -2.50
N PRO A 60 -5.52 36.71 -3.11
CA PRO A 60 -4.80 35.45 -2.89
C PRO A 60 -3.31 35.61 -3.15
N ASP A 61 -2.49 34.90 -2.38
CA ASP A 61 -1.05 34.84 -2.60
C ASP A 61 -0.63 33.44 -3.05
N VAL A 62 0.69 33.27 -3.28
CA VAL A 62 1.30 32.01 -3.67
C VAL A 62 0.96 30.88 -2.68
N VAL A 63 0.87 31.19 -1.38
CA VAL A 63 0.54 30.20 -0.35
C VAL A 63 -0.92 29.76 -0.47
N THR A 64 -1.86 30.68 -0.73
CA THR A 64 -3.26 30.35 -0.99
C THR A 64 -3.38 29.34 -2.13
N TYR A 65 -2.75 29.64 -3.28
CA TYR A 65 -2.80 28.79 -4.46
C TYR A 65 -2.10 27.44 -4.24
N ASN A 66 -0.94 27.43 -3.58
CA ASN A 66 -0.21 26.20 -3.27
C ASN A 66 -1.03 25.22 -2.42
N SER A 67 -1.72 25.71 -1.37
CA SER A 67 -2.58 24.86 -0.53
C SER A 67 -3.73 24.23 -1.32
N ILE A 68 -4.38 25.00 -2.20
CA ILE A 68 -5.52 24.51 -3.00
C ILE A 68 -5.06 23.53 -4.08
N VAL A 69 -3.99 23.86 -4.82
CA VAL A 69 -3.39 22.98 -5.83
C VAL A 69 -2.97 21.66 -5.20
N HIS A 70 -2.31 21.69 -4.05
CA HIS A 70 -1.93 20.49 -3.29
C HIS A 70 -3.16 19.67 -2.86
N GLY A 71 -4.23 20.33 -2.41
CA GLY A 71 -5.50 19.69 -2.10
C GLY A 71 -6.09 18.92 -3.29
N PHE A 72 -6.15 19.56 -4.48
CA PHE A 72 -6.63 18.91 -5.70
C PHE A 72 -5.73 17.76 -6.17
N CYS A 73 -4.40 17.92 -6.10
CA CYS A 73 -3.45 16.84 -6.40
C CYS A 73 -3.66 15.62 -5.49
N ASN A 74 -3.87 15.81 -4.19
CA ASN A 74 -4.10 14.70 -3.24
C ASN A 74 -5.45 13.98 -3.44
N LEU A 75 -6.38 14.59 -4.17
CA LEU A 75 -7.66 13.98 -4.56
C LEU A 75 -7.64 13.38 -5.97
N GLY A 76 -6.49 13.40 -6.66
CA GLY A 76 -6.37 12.97 -8.06
C GLY A 76 -7.08 13.89 -9.06
N GLN A 77 -7.53 15.07 -8.63
CA GLN A 77 -8.25 16.04 -9.47
C GLN A 77 -7.27 16.96 -10.22
N LEU A 78 -6.37 16.36 -11.00
CA LEU A 78 -5.26 17.05 -11.67
C LEU A 78 -5.69 18.13 -12.69
N ASN A 79 -6.87 17.97 -13.31
CA ASN A 79 -7.41 18.97 -14.23
C ASN A 79 -7.67 20.31 -13.52
N GLU A 80 -8.25 20.26 -12.32
CA GLU A 80 -8.53 21.45 -11.51
C GLU A 80 -7.24 22.05 -10.94
N ALA A 81 -6.31 21.21 -10.48
CA ALA A 81 -4.97 21.65 -10.04
C ALA A 81 -4.24 22.41 -11.16
N THR A 82 -4.26 21.87 -12.38
CA THR A 82 -3.62 22.49 -13.57
C THR A 82 -4.34 23.77 -13.99
N ARG A 83 -5.68 23.82 -13.88
CA ARG A 83 -6.47 25.02 -14.16
C ARG A 83 -6.09 26.16 -13.22
N LEU A 84 -6.02 25.88 -11.92
CA LEU A 84 -5.64 26.88 -10.92
C LEU A 84 -4.19 27.34 -11.08
N PHE A 85 -3.28 26.43 -11.42
CA PHE A 85 -1.91 26.82 -11.74
C PHE A 85 -1.84 27.77 -12.94
N LYS A 86 -2.59 27.50 -14.02
CA LYS A 86 -2.66 28.41 -15.18
C LYS A 86 -3.29 29.75 -14.82
N GLU A 87 -4.28 29.77 -13.93
CA GLU A 87 -4.88 31.01 -13.42
C GLU A 87 -3.86 31.84 -12.64
N MET A 88 -3.09 31.21 -11.75
CA MET A 88 -2.00 31.84 -11.00
C MET A 88 -0.96 32.46 -11.95
N VAL A 89 -0.48 31.69 -12.94
CA VAL A 89 0.46 32.18 -13.97
C VAL A 89 -0.12 33.34 -14.78
N GLY A 90 -1.43 33.33 -15.06
CA GLY A 90 -2.10 34.37 -15.84
C GLY A 90 -2.34 35.68 -15.10
N LYS A 91 -2.21 35.70 -13.76
CA LYS A 91 -2.38 36.89 -12.91
C LYS A 91 -1.07 37.62 -12.60
N ASP A 92 0.02 37.27 -13.28
CA ASP A 92 1.40 37.72 -12.99
C ASP A 92 1.90 37.33 -11.58
N ASP A 93 1.19 36.44 -10.88
CA ASP A 93 1.68 35.81 -9.65
C ASP A 93 2.69 34.72 -10.03
N MET A 94 3.97 35.03 -9.85
CA MET A 94 5.07 34.15 -10.22
C MET A 94 5.03 32.86 -9.38
N PRO A 95 4.79 31.67 -9.98
CA PRO A 95 4.91 30.41 -9.25
C PRO A 95 6.32 30.26 -8.72
N ASP A 96 6.43 29.82 -7.47
CA ASP A 96 7.71 29.55 -6.85
C ASP A 96 8.08 28.06 -6.98
N THR A 97 9.27 27.71 -6.50
CA THR A 97 9.72 26.31 -6.50
C THR A 97 8.75 25.39 -5.76
N VAL A 98 8.03 25.87 -4.74
CA VAL A 98 7.06 25.07 -3.99
C VAL A 98 5.84 24.75 -4.86
N THR A 99 5.33 25.71 -5.62
CA THR A 99 4.21 25.48 -6.56
C THR A 99 4.53 24.39 -7.57
N PHE A 100 5.71 24.46 -8.19
CA PHE A 100 6.16 23.46 -9.15
C PHE A 100 6.38 22.08 -8.50
N ASN A 101 6.96 22.04 -7.29
CA ASN A 101 7.16 20.79 -6.56
C ASN A 101 5.85 20.07 -6.26
N ILE A 102 4.81 20.82 -5.86
CA ILE A 102 3.47 20.26 -5.61
C ILE A 102 2.91 19.62 -6.89
N LEU A 103 3.04 20.29 -8.03
CA LEU A 103 2.55 19.77 -9.30
C LEU A 103 3.31 18.53 -9.77
N VAL A 104 4.65 18.56 -9.71
CA VAL A 104 5.49 17.41 -10.08
C VAL A 104 5.15 16.21 -9.20
N ASP A 105 5.10 16.38 -7.88
CA ASP A 105 4.74 15.31 -6.95
C ASP A 105 3.32 14.77 -7.18
N GLY A 106 2.34 15.65 -7.38
CA GLY A 106 0.96 15.27 -7.68
C GLY A 106 0.83 14.47 -8.97
N LEU A 107 1.47 14.92 -10.05
CA LEU A 107 1.49 14.22 -11.33
C LEU A 107 2.19 12.85 -11.22
N CYS A 108 3.31 12.77 -10.50
CA CYS A 108 4.02 11.53 -10.26
C CYS A 108 3.19 10.51 -9.46
N LYS A 109 2.42 10.95 -8.45
CA LYS A 109 1.56 10.08 -7.63
C LYS A 109 0.41 9.46 -8.41
N GLU A 110 -0.12 10.18 -9.39
CA GLU A 110 -1.17 9.68 -10.31
C GLU A 110 -0.61 8.88 -11.49
N GLY A 111 0.71 8.68 -11.56
CA GLY A 111 1.37 7.92 -12.63
C GLY A 111 1.58 8.71 -13.93
N MET A 112 1.26 10.00 -13.95
CA MET A 112 1.47 10.91 -15.09
C MET A 112 2.91 11.47 -15.10
N VAL A 113 3.90 10.58 -15.08
CA VAL A 113 5.32 10.92 -14.92
C VAL A 113 5.86 11.68 -16.14
N SER A 114 5.32 11.44 -17.32
CA SER A 114 5.70 12.17 -18.56
C SER A 114 5.33 13.65 -18.46
N GLU A 115 4.13 13.95 -17.98
CA GLU A 115 3.66 15.32 -17.74
C GLU A 115 4.45 15.97 -16.61
N ALA A 116 4.75 15.22 -15.53
CA ALA A 116 5.61 15.70 -14.45
C ALA A 116 7.00 16.11 -14.96
N ARG A 117 7.56 15.33 -15.90
CA ARG A 117 8.83 15.64 -16.58
C ARG A 117 8.73 16.91 -17.41
N CYS A 118 7.64 17.12 -18.15
CA CYS A 118 7.43 18.38 -18.88
C CYS A 118 7.36 19.58 -17.93
N VAL A 119 6.68 19.45 -16.80
CA VAL A 119 6.61 20.53 -15.79
C VAL A 119 8.01 20.83 -15.24
N PHE A 120 8.80 19.79 -14.93
CA PHE A 120 10.19 19.92 -14.49
C PHE A 120 11.07 20.67 -15.50
N ASP A 121 10.97 20.32 -16.79
CA ASP A 121 11.79 20.94 -17.84
C ASP A 121 11.41 22.41 -18.12
N ILE A 122 10.17 22.82 -17.82
CA ILE A 122 9.68 24.20 -17.99
C ILE A 122 10.15 25.13 -16.85
N MET A 123 10.52 24.60 -15.68
CA MET A 123 10.88 25.44 -14.51
C MET A 123 12.02 26.43 -14.84
N PRO A 124 13.15 26.02 -15.45
CA PRO A 124 14.23 26.96 -15.79
C PRO A 124 13.81 28.00 -16.84
N GLU A 125 12.92 27.65 -17.78
CA GLU A 125 12.38 28.61 -18.76
C GLU A 125 11.54 29.70 -18.10
N LYS A 126 10.97 29.40 -16.94
CA LYS A 126 10.21 30.34 -16.09
C LYS A 126 11.09 31.06 -15.06
N GLY A 127 12.40 30.84 -15.10
CA GLY A 127 13.35 31.45 -14.17
C GLY A 127 13.32 30.85 -12.76
N VAL A 128 12.74 29.66 -12.60
CA VAL A 128 12.67 28.92 -11.34
C VAL A 128 13.56 27.69 -11.44
N GLU A 129 14.63 27.61 -10.67
CA GLU A 129 15.50 26.43 -10.69
C GLU A 129 14.87 25.28 -9.89
N PRO A 130 14.88 24.04 -10.42
CA PRO A 130 14.57 22.84 -9.65
C PRO A 130 15.48 22.70 -8.44
N ASN A 131 14.94 22.23 -7.32
CA ASN A 131 15.71 21.93 -6.11
C ASN A 131 15.68 20.44 -5.78
N VAL A 132 16.37 20.05 -4.71
CA VAL A 132 16.45 18.65 -4.24
C VAL A 132 15.05 18.02 -4.08
N ILE A 133 14.06 18.78 -3.62
CA ILE A 133 12.69 18.30 -3.46
C ILE A 133 12.05 18.00 -4.83
N THR A 134 12.25 18.85 -5.83
CA THR A 134 11.76 18.62 -7.21
C THR A 134 12.35 17.34 -7.79
N TYR A 135 13.68 17.18 -7.65
CA TYR A 135 14.38 15.99 -8.12
C TYR A 135 13.87 14.72 -7.42
N ASN A 136 13.75 14.74 -6.09
CA ASN A 136 13.26 13.60 -5.32
C ASN A 136 11.83 13.20 -5.72
N ALA A 137 10.93 14.17 -5.95
CA ALA A 137 9.57 13.90 -6.39
C ALA A 137 9.53 13.18 -7.75
N LEU A 138 10.29 13.68 -8.73
CA LEU A 138 10.35 13.10 -10.06
C LEU A 138 11.07 11.73 -10.07
N THR A 139 12.16 11.59 -9.32
CA THR A 139 12.84 10.29 -9.12
C THR A 139 11.90 9.26 -8.51
N ASN A 140 11.12 9.62 -7.48
CA ASN A 140 10.11 8.73 -6.89
C ASN A 140 9.06 8.30 -7.92
N GLY A 141 8.56 9.24 -8.73
CA GLY A 141 7.62 8.94 -9.82
C GLY A 141 8.18 7.94 -10.82
N LEU A 142 9.40 8.19 -11.32
CA LEU A 142 10.09 7.28 -12.25
C LEU A 142 10.31 5.89 -11.66
N CYS A 143 10.67 5.81 -10.38
CA CYS A 143 10.80 4.55 -9.66
C CYS A 143 9.48 3.77 -9.57
N ASN A 144 8.36 4.47 -9.29
CA ASN A 144 7.04 3.83 -9.20
C ASN A 144 6.52 3.34 -10.57
N GLU A 145 6.91 3.99 -11.68
CA GLU A 145 6.64 3.52 -13.04
C GLU A 145 7.62 2.42 -13.51
N GLY A 146 8.63 2.08 -12.71
CA GLY A 146 9.66 1.09 -13.04
C GLY A 146 10.75 1.59 -14.00
N LYS A 147 10.79 2.89 -14.33
CA LYS A 147 11.81 3.52 -15.19
C LYS A 147 13.09 3.82 -14.41
N ILE A 148 13.73 2.76 -13.93
CA ILE A 148 14.89 2.84 -13.02
C ILE A 148 16.11 3.52 -13.64
N LYS A 149 16.37 3.32 -14.93
CA LYS A 149 17.51 3.95 -15.61
C LYS A 149 17.37 5.47 -15.59
N ASP A 150 16.21 5.96 -16.00
CA ASP A 150 15.89 7.39 -16.01
C ASP A 150 15.94 7.98 -14.59
N ALA A 151 15.52 7.23 -13.58
CA ALA A 151 15.60 7.66 -12.17
C ALA A 151 17.04 7.83 -11.69
N VAL A 152 17.94 6.91 -12.05
CA VAL A 152 19.38 6.99 -11.72
C VAL A 152 20.05 8.13 -12.50
N GLU A 153 19.74 8.29 -13.79
CA GLU A 153 20.25 9.38 -14.62
C GLU A 153 19.83 10.75 -14.07
N LEU A 154 18.58 10.87 -13.60
CA LEU A 154 18.07 12.09 -12.98
C LEU A 154 18.76 12.39 -11.64
N PHE A 155 19.06 11.36 -10.83
CA PHE A 155 19.82 11.50 -9.60
C PHE A 155 21.27 11.97 -9.88
N ASP A 156 21.94 11.39 -10.87
CA ASP A 156 23.28 11.82 -11.26
C ASP A 156 23.27 13.22 -11.90
N GLU A 157 22.18 13.60 -12.58
CA GLU A 157 21.97 14.98 -13.05
C GLU A 157 21.90 15.97 -11.88
N MET A 158 21.14 15.65 -10.83
CA MET A 158 21.05 16.48 -9.62
C MET A 158 22.45 16.78 -9.05
N VAL A 159 23.29 15.74 -8.92
CA VAL A 159 24.68 15.88 -8.44
C VAL A 159 25.53 16.72 -9.41
N ARG A 160 25.42 16.47 -10.71
CA ARG A 160 26.20 17.20 -11.74
C ARG A 160 25.82 18.68 -11.83
N ARG A 161 24.58 19.04 -11.50
CA ARG A 161 24.14 20.45 -11.39
C ARG A 161 24.56 21.12 -10.08
N GLY A 162 25.23 20.40 -9.19
CA GLY A 162 25.76 20.93 -7.93
C GLY A 162 24.77 20.92 -6.77
N HIS A 163 23.65 20.21 -6.89
CA HIS A 163 22.78 19.98 -5.75
C HIS A 163 23.33 18.83 -4.91
N GLU A 164 23.40 19.02 -3.59
CA GLU A 164 23.83 17.99 -2.65
C GLU A 164 22.64 17.07 -2.32
N PRO A 165 22.70 15.77 -2.66
CA PRO A 165 21.65 14.81 -2.29
C PRO A 165 21.61 14.64 -0.76
N ASP A 166 20.41 14.70 -0.19
CA ASP A 166 20.20 14.47 1.23
C ASP A 166 19.77 13.02 1.52
N VAL A 167 19.50 12.72 2.80
CA VAL A 167 19.03 11.39 3.24
C VAL A 167 17.74 10.99 2.51
N ILE A 168 16.85 11.95 2.23
CA ILE A 168 15.60 11.70 1.51
C ILE A 168 15.90 11.32 0.07
N SER A 169 16.80 12.02 -0.61
CA SER A 169 17.21 11.70 -1.99
C SER A 169 17.73 10.27 -2.12
N TYR A 170 18.65 9.87 -1.25
CA TYR A 170 19.19 8.52 -1.26
C TYR A 170 18.12 7.48 -0.92
N ASN A 171 17.31 7.72 0.12
CA ASN A 171 16.23 6.81 0.52
C ASN A 171 15.18 6.63 -0.58
N THR A 172 14.82 7.69 -1.31
CA THR A 172 13.91 7.61 -2.45
C THR A 172 14.46 6.69 -3.54
N LEU A 173 15.73 6.88 -3.94
CA LEU A 173 16.34 6.07 -4.98
C LEU A 173 16.54 4.61 -4.54
N ILE A 174 17.03 4.39 -3.32
CA ILE A 174 17.21 3.06 -2.72
C ILE A 174 15.88 2.31 -2.67
N ASN A 175 14.81 2.93 -2.14
CA ASN A 175 13.48 2.33 -2.07
C ASN A 175 12.94 1.97 -3.47
N GLY A 176 13.13 2.84 -4.46
CA GLY A 176 12.73 2.56 -5.84
C GLY A 176 13.48 1.37 -6.46
N LEU A 177 14.79 1.29 -6.24
CA LEU A 177 15.62 0.17 -6.68
C LEU A 177 15.21 -1.15 -6.00
N CYS A 178 14.96 -1.11 -4.70
CA CYS A 178 14.49 -2.26 -3.92
C CYS A 178 13.12 -2.77 -4.41
N LYS A 179 12.16 -1.88 -4.65
CA LYS A 179 10.82 -2.25 -5.15
C LYS A 179 10.83 -2.91 -6.53
N THR A 180 11.84 -2.60 -7.34
CA THR A 180 12.00 -3.17 -8.69
C THR A 180 12.92 -4.39 -8.73
N GLY A 181 13.38 -4.89 -7.57
CA GLY A 181 14.27 -6.05 -7.47
C GLY A 181 15.73 -5.76 -7.84
N ASN A 182 16.12 -4.49 -7.98
CA ASN A 182 17.49 -4.07 -8.28
C ASN A 182 18.33 -3.92 -7.00
N THR A 183 18.24 -4.88 -6.08
CA THR A 183 18.83 -4.80 -4.74
C THR A 183 20.35 -4.60 -4.75
N SER A 184 21.06 -5.19 -5.70
CA SER A 184 22.52 -4.99 -5.85
C SER A 184 22.89 -3.53 -6.13
N MET A 185 22.07 -2.83 -6.92
CA MET A 185 22.27 -1.43 -7.25
C MET A 185 21.84 -0.52 -6.09
N ALA A 186 20.82 -0.92 -5.32
CA ALA A 186 20.43 -0.25 -4.08
C ALA A 186 21.58 -0.26 -3.05
N VAL A 187 22.25 -1.41 -2.88
CA VAL A 187 23.47 -1.54 -2.05
C VAL A 187 24.61 -0.66 -2.56
N HIS A 188 24.77 -0.51 -3.87
CA HIS A 188 25.77 0.40 -4.43
C HIS A 188 25.47 1.87 -4.12
N VAL A 189 24.19 2.28 -4.24
CA VAL A 189 23.75 3.63 -3.89
C VAL A 189 23.92 3.92 -2.40
N PHE A 190 23.67 2.93 -1.54
CA PHE A 190 23.97 3.03 -0.11
C PHE A 190 25.45 3.32 0.16
N LYS A 191 26.36 2.56 -0.43
CA LYS A 191 27.80 2.81 -0.27
C LYS A 191 28.22 4.18 -0.80
N LYS A 192 27.56 4.66 -1.87
CA LYS A 192 27.75 6.03 -2.40
C LYS A 192 27.28 7.08 -1.38
N MET A 193 26.18 6.84 -0.66
CA MET A 193 25.68 7.72 0.41
C MET A 193 26.72 7.93 1.51
N GLU A 194 27.34 6.84 1.99
CA GLU A 194 28.39 6.89 3.01
C GLU A 194 29.64 7.64 2.54
N GLN A 195 30.06 7.42 1.28
CA GLN A 195 31.19 8.11 0.67
C GLN A 195 30.97 9.63 0.56
N HIS A 196 29.73 10.08 0.39
CA HIS A 196 29.37 11.50 0.32
C HIS A 196 29.13 12.11 1.72
N ALA A 197 29.53 11.42 2.80
CA ALA A 197 29.35 11.84 4.19
C ALA A 197 27.87 12.08 4.58
N CYS A 198 26.92 11.56 3.80
CA CYS A 198 25.51 11.52 4.16
C CYS A 198 25.29 10.27 5.01
N LYS A 199 24.94 10.43 6.30
CA LYS A 199 24.82 9.29 7.21
C LYS A 199 23.51 8.55 6.95
N PRO A 200 23.54 7.23 6.64
CA PRO A 200 22.35 6.42 6.57
C PRO A 200 21.54 6.48 7.86
N ASP A 201 20.22 6.54 7.75
CA ASP A 201 19.31 6.51 8.90
C ASP A 201 18.63 5.14 9.02
N VAL A 202 17.79 4.97 10.06
CA VAL A 202 17.06 3.72 10.31
C VAL A 202 16.19 3.34 9.11
N VAL A 203 15.63 4.34 8.40
CA VAL A 203 14.81 4.11 7.20
C VAL A 203 15.67 3.56 6.05
N THR A 204 16.88 4.09 5.84
CA THR A 204 17.83 3.58 4.85
C THR A 204 18.13 2.10 5.09
N TYR A 205 18.53 1.73 6.31
CA TYR A 205 18.87 0.35 6.66
C TYR A 205 17.66 -0.57 6.55
N ASN A 206 16.51 -0.19 7.11
CA ASN A 206 15.29 -1.00 7.06
C ASN A 206 14.87 -1.29 5.61
N THR A 207 15.01 -0.31 4.70
CA THR A 207 14.66 -0.47 3.29
C THR A 207 15.55 -1.52 2.60
N ILE A 208 16.87 -1.49 2.85
CA ILE A 208 17.81 -2.45 2.24
C ILE A 208 17.66 -3.84 2.85
N ILE A 209 17.54 -3.94 4.17
CA ILE A 209 17.33 -5.20 4.89
C ILE A 209 16.04 -5.88 4.38
N ASP A 210 14.94 -5.14 4.28
CA ASP A 210 13.67 -5.65 3.73
C ASP A 210 13.84 -6.16 2.28
N SER A 211 14.55 -5.42 1.43
CA SER A 211 14.83 -5.83 0.06
C SER A 211 15.67 -7.11 -0.02
N LEU A 212 16.74 -7.20 0.79
CA LEU A 212 17.60 -8.38 0.85
C LEU A 212 16.85 -9.60 1.39
N CYS A 213 15.99 -9.43 2.39
CA CYS A 213 15.10 -10.49 2.88
C CYS A 213 14.12 -10.95 1.79
N LYS A 214 13.53 -10.03 1.01
CA LYS A 214 12.64 -10.37 -0.12
C LYS A 214 13.37 -11.14 -1.22
N ASP A 215 14.64 -10.82 -1.46
CA ASP A 215 15.51 -11.48 -2.44
C ASP A 215 16.20 -12.75 -1.89
N ARG A 216 15.85 -13.18 -0.67
CA ARG A 216 16.40 -14.37 -0.01
C ARG A 216 17.91 -14.30 0.32
N LEU A 217 18.44 -13.08 0.37
CA LEU A 217 19.83 -12.78 0.73
C LEU A 217 19.94 -12.46 2.22
N VAL A 218 19.47 -13.37 3.09
CA VAL A 218 19.39 -13.13 4.54
C VAL A 218 20.76 -12.92 5.19
N ASN A 219 21.83 -13.53 4.67
CA ASN A 219 23.18 -13.30 5.18
C ASN A 219 23.62 -11.85 4.97
N ASP A 220 23.38 -11.30 3.79
CA ASP A 220 23.70 -9.91 3.46
C ASP A 220 22.81 -8.97 4.29
N ALA A 221 21.54 -9.31 4.51
CA ALA A 221 20.64 -8.56 5.38
C ALA A 221 21.15 -8.49 6.83
N MET A 222 21.71 -9.60 7.33
CA MET A 222 22.34 -9.66 8.66
C MET A 222 23.68 -8.91 8.70
N GLU A 223 24.43 -8.86 7.59
CA GLU A 223 25.64 -8.04 7.48
C GLU A 223 25.29 -6.54 7.54
N PHE A 224 24.29 -6.09 6.79
CA PHE A 224 23.78 -4.71 6.86
C PHE A 224 23.28 -4.35 8.26
N LEU A 225 22.64 -5.28 8.96
CA LEU A 225 22.29 -5.11 10.36
C LEU A 225 23.54 -4.97 11.25
N SER A 226 24.61 -5.73 10.99
CA SER A 226 25.87 -5.60 11.73
C SER A 226 26.60 -4.27 11.45
N GLU A 227 26.48 -3.75 10.22
CA GLU A 227 27.03 -2.47 9.78
C GLU A 227 26.27 -1.28 10.38
N MET A 228 24.93 -1.34 10.44
CA MET A 228 24.08 -0.40 11.21
C MET A 228 24.55 -0.26 12.67
N LEU A 229 25.20 -1.31 13.19
CA LEU A 229 25.66 -1.43 14.56
C LEU A 229 27.18 -1.16 14.72
N ASP A 230 27.89 -0.83 13.62
CA ASP A 230 29.33 -0.57 13.53
C ASP A 230 30.20 -1.70 14.13
N LEU A 231 29.80 -2.95 13.84
CA LEU A 231 30.46 -4.17 14.31
C LEU A 231 31.33 -4.76 13.20
N HIS A 232 32.46 -4.12 12.92
CA HIS A 232 33.38 -4.56 11.87
C HIS A 232 33.96 -5.96 12.18
N GLY A 233 33.47 -6.95 11.43
CA GLY A 233 34.16 -8.22 11.20
C GLY A 233 33.64 -9.42 12.00
N PHE A 234 32.52 -10.02 11.58
CA PHE A 234 32.19 -11.41 11.97
C PHE A 234 31.40 -12.22 10.92
N CYS A 235 31.24 -11.75 9.68
CA CYS A 235 30.50 -12.48 8.64
C CYS A 235 31.29 -13.62 7.95
N ASN A 236 31.97 -14.48 8.72
CA ASN A 236 32.48 -15.73 8.15
C ASN A 236 32.31 -16.93 9.09
N LEU A 237 31.45 -17.85 8.61
CA LEU A 237 31.18 -19.21 9.06
C LEU A 237 30.39 -19.40 10.37
N GLY A 238 29.13 -19.80 10.19
CA GLY A 238 28.52 -20.84 11.02
C GLY A 238 27.66 -20.36 12.19
N GLN A 239 26.37 -20.15 11.89
CA GLN A 239 25.21 -20.38 12.77
C GLN A 239 25.24 -19.74 14.19
N LEU A 240 24.31 -18.80 14.35
CA LEU A 240 23.34 -18.73 15.47
C LEU A 240 23.77 -18.26 16.86
N ASN A 241 25.00 -18.47 17.28
CA ASN A 241 25.44 -18.02 18.61
C ASN A 241 25.82 -16.53 18.64
N GLU A 242 25.81 -15.89 17.47
CA GLU A 242 26.24 -14.52 17.29
C GLU A 242 25.11 -13.49 17.32
N ALA A 243 23.90 -13.82 16.83
CA ALA A 243 22.73 -12.93 16.96
C ALA A 243 22.48 -12.51 18.42
N THR A 244 22.58 -13.45 19.37
CA THR A 244 22.42 -13.18 20.80
C THR A 244 23.60 -12.40 21.42
N ARG A 245 24.79 -12.41 20.79
CA ARG A 245 25.96 -11.61 21.18
C ARG A 245 25.87 -10.19 20.62
N LEU A 246 25.49 -10.07 19.34
CA LEU A 246 25.17 -8.82 18.63
C LEU A 246 24.16 -8.00 19.44
N PHE A 247 23.08 -8.62 19.92
CA PHE A 247 22.08 -7.95 20.78
C PHE A 247 22.57 -7.50 22.15
N LYS A 248 23.58 -8.16 22.75
CA LYS A 248 24.13 -7.72 24.04
C LYS A 248 24.99 -6.46 23.91
N GLU A 249 25.60 -6.24 22.75
CA GLU A 249 26.42 -5.05 22.47
C GLU A 249 25.62 -3.89 21.85
N MET A 250 24.44 -4.16 21.26
CA MET A 250 23.48 -3.18 20.72
C MET A 250 22.98 -2.12 21.72
N VAL A 251 23.05 -2.38 23.03
CA VAL A 251 22.60 -1.44 24.09
C VAL A 251 23.63 -0.33 24.35
N GLY A 252 24.85 -0.44 23.82
CA GLY A 252 25.98 0.39 24.21
C GLY A 252 26.13 1.76 23.53
N LYS A 253 25.45 2.06 22.40
CA LYS A 253 25.89 3.17 21.52
C LYS A 253 24.81 3.97 20.73
N ASP A 254 23.62 4.20 21.31
CA ASP A 254 22.63 5.22 20.86
C ASP A 254 22.01 5.12 19.45
N VAL A 255 22.28 4.09 18.64
CA VAL A 255 21.44 3.74 17.46
C VAL A 255 20.57 2.55 17.85
N MET A 256 19.31 2.83 18.23
CA MET A 256 18.38 1.81 18.72
C MET A 256 17.51 1.31 17.57
N PRO A 257 17.56 0.01 17.22
CA PRO A 257 16.58 -0.56 16.31
C PRO A 257 15.18 -0.41 16.90
N ASP A 258 14.21 -0.18 16.04
CA ASP A 258 12.81 -0.05 16.44
C ASP A 258 12.05 -1.36 16.20
N THR A 259 10.78 -1.40 16.57
CA THR A 259 9.91 -2.55 16.34
C THR A 259 9.85 -2.96 14.86
N VAL A 260 10.05 -2.02 13.92
CA VAL A 260 10.01 -2.29 12.48
C VAL A 260 11.23 -3.09 12.05
N THR A 261 12.44 -2.71 12.48
CA THR A 261 13.68 -3.43 12.17
C THR A 261 13.59 -4.90 12.57
N PHE A 262 13.13 -5.19 13.79
CA PHE A 262 12.95 -6.57 14.26
C PHE A 262 11.85 -7.32 13.52
N THR A 263 10.74 -6.65 13.17
CA THR A 263 9.64 -7.27 12.43
C THR A 263 10.08 -7.73 11.04
N ILE A 264 10.87 -6.91 10.34
CA ILE A 264 11.45 -7.25 9.04
C ILE A 264 12.34 -8.50 9.15
N LEU A 265 13.18 -8.58 10.19
CA LEU A 265 14.07 -9.74 10.40
C LEU A 265 13.29 -11.02 10.72
N VAL A 266 12.29 -10.94 11.60
CA VAL A 266 11.43 -12.08 11.95
C VAL A 266 10.72 -12.61 10.69
N ASP A 267 10.12 -11.72 9.89
CA ASP A 267 9.44 -12.07 8.65
C ASP A 267 10.39 -12.68 7.60
N GLY A 268 11.56 -12.07 7.39
CA GLY A 268 12.58 -12.58 6.47
C GLY A 268 13.09 -13.97 6.86
N LEU A 269 13.42 -14.18 8.14
CA LEU A 269 13.86 -15.49 8.66
C LEU A 269 12.75 -16.54 8.55
N CYS A 270 11.49 -16.16 8.77
CA CYS A 270 10.34 -17.04 8.60
C CYS A 270 10.16 -17.49 7.15
N LYS A 271 10.32 -16.57 6.18
CA LYS A 271 10.20 -16.85 4.74
C LYS A 271 11.30 -17.78 4.20
N GLU A 272 12.51 -17.70 4.75
CA GLU A 272 13.60 -18.66 4.47
C GLU A 272 13.43 -20.02 5.17
N GLY A 273 12.40 -20.17 6.03
CA GLY A 273 12.16 -21.39 6.79
C GLY A 273 13.02 -21.53 8.06
N MET A 274 13.83 -20.51 8.40
CA MET A 274 14.64 -20.43 9.61
C MET A 274 13.82 -19.99 10.84
N VAL A 275 12.64 -20.60 11.04
CA VAL A 275 11.66 -20.18 12.05
C VAL A 275 12.19 -20.28 13.49
N SER A 276 13.15 -21.18 13.77
CA SER A 276 13.85 -21.24 15.06
C SER A 276 14.61 -19.95 15.38
N GLU A 277 15.17 -19.30 14.36
CA GLU A 277 15.87 -18.02 14.51
C GLU A 277 14.94 -16.86 14.61
N ALA A 278 13.87 -16.88 13.81
CA ALA A 278 12.81 -15.89 13.92
C ALA A 278 12.24 -15.86 15.35
N ARG A 279 12.06 -17.03 15.99
CA ARG A 279 11.65 -17.10 17.41
C ARG A 279 12.69 -16.48 18.34
N ARG A 280 13.99 -16.75 18.14
CA ARG A 280 15.04 -16.16 18.99
C ARG A 280 15.09 -14.64 18.87
N VAL A 281 14.97 -14.10 17.66
CA VAL A 281 14.90 -12.65 17.43
C VAL A 281 13.67 -12.06 18.10
N PHE A 282 12.52 -12.72 17.97
CA PHE A 282 11.27 -12.32 18.64
C PHE A 282 11.40 -12.30 20.16
N ASP A 283 12.02 -13.31 20.78
CA ASP A 283 12.17 -13.41 22.24
C ASP A 283 13.15 -12.35 22.80
N ILE A 284 14.06 -11.82 21.98
CA ILE A 284 15.00 -10.76 22.37
C ILE A 284 14.34 -9.38 22.43
N MET A 285 13.26 -9.14 21.67
CA MET A 285 12.62 -7.81 21.62
C MET A 285 12.19 -7.31 23.02
N PRO A 286 11.44 -8.09 23.84
CA PRO A 286 11.04 -7.65 25.17
C PRO A 286 12.22 -7.48 26.13
N GLU A 287 13.30 -8.28 25.98
CA GLU A 287 14.53 -8.13 26.79
C GLU A 287 15.20 -6.77 26.59
N LYS A 288 14.94 -6.12 25.45
CA LYS A 288 15.47 -4.80 25.09
C LYS A 288 14.49 -3.66 25.33
N GLY A 289 13.34 -3.94 25.94
CA GLY A 289 12.29 -2.93 26.16
C GLY A 289 11.58 -2.51 24.88
N ILE A 290 11.70 -3.29 23.80
CA ILE A 290 10.99 -3.08 22.53
C ILE A 290 9.85 -4.08 22.50
N GLU A 291 8.61 -3.60 22.58
CA GLU A 291 7.46 -4.50 22.55
C GLU A 291 7.16 -4.97 21.11
N PRO A 292 7.00 -6.29 20.88
CA PRO A 292 6.49 -6.80 19.62
C PRO A 292 5.08 -6.27 19.35
N ASN A 293 4.84 -5.82 18.13
CA ASN A 293 3.51 -5.37 17.71
C ASN A 293 2.76 -6.48 16.96
N VAL A 294 1.51 -6.19 16.56
CA VAL A 294 0.64 -7.11 15.81
C VAL A 294 1.35 -7.71 14.59
N TYR A 295 2.13 -6.90 13.87
CA TYR A 295 2.87 -7.34 12.68
C TYR A 295 3.99 -8.33 13.00
N THR A 296 4.73 -8.11 14.10
CA THR A 296 5.79 -9.05 14.54
C THR A 296 5.20 -10.42 14.90
N TYR A 297 4.09 -10.45 15.65
CA TYR A 297 3.40 -11.69 15.99
C TYR A 297 2.88 -12.40 14.74
N ASN A 298 2.23 -11.64 13.83
CA ASN A 298 1.71 -12.15 12.58
C ASN A 298 2.81 -12.78 11.70
N ALA A 299 3.97 -12.13 11.56
CA ALA A 299 5.11 -12.66 10.83
C ALA A 299 5.61 -14.00 11.39
N LEU A 300 5.77 -14.09 12.72
CA LEU A 300 6.22 -15.33 13.37
C LEU A 300 5.17 -16.45 13.24
N MET A 301 3.88 -16.12 13.40
CA MET A 301 2.78 -17.07 13.21
C MET A 301 2.74 -17.61 11.78
N ASP A 302 2.88 -16.75 10.77
CA ASP A 302 2.88 -17.16 9.36
C ASP A 302 4.07 -18.08 9.05
N GLY A 303 5.26 -17.78 9.60
CA GLY A 303 6.42 -18.67 9.49
C GLY A 303 6.15 -20.08 10.02
N TYR A 304 5.51 -20.22 11.18
CA TYR A 304 5.11 -21.53 11.71
C TYR A 304 4.04 -22.20 10.84
N CYS A 305 3.07 -21.43 10.32
CA CYS A 305 2.05 -21.94 9.38
C CYS A 305 2.68 -22.49 8.09
N LEU A 306 3.70 -21.82 7.54
CA LEU A 306 4.44 -22.26 6.34
C LEU A 306 5.15 -23.60 6.57
N ARG A 307 5.66 -23.86 7.78
CA ARG A 307 6.26 -25.14 8.18
C ARG A 307 5.25 -26.20 8.64
N ARG A 308 3.95 -25.91 8.58
CA ARG A 308 2.86 -26.76 9.09
C ARG A 308 2.94 -27.04 10.59
N GLU A 309 3.68 -26.21 11.33
CA GLU A 309 3.86 -26.31 12.78
C GLU A 309 2.73 -25.56 13.52
N MET A 310 1.49 -25.95 13.26
CA MET A 310 0.29 -25.22 13.72
C MET A 310 0.15 -25.10 15.24
N ASN A 311 0.75 -26.02 15.99
CA ASN A 311 0.74 -25.95 17.46
C ASN A 311 1.61 -24.79 17.97
N GLU A 312 2.75 -24.54 17.33
CA GLU A 312 3.61 -23.40 17.68
C GLU A 312 2.99 -22.08 17.21
N ALA A 313 2.38 -22.05 16.02
CA ALA A 313 1.63 -20.88 15.55
C ALA A 313 0.52 -20.46 16.54
N LYS A 314 -0.26 -21.43 17.05
CA LYS A 314 -1.30 -21.16 18.06
C LYS A 314 -0.72 -20.65 19.38
N LYS A 315 0.41 -21.20 19.83
CA LYS A 315 1.10 -20.69 21.03
C LYS A 315 1.52 -19.23 20.88
N VAL A 316 2.02 -18.83 19.71
CA VAL A 316 2.38 -17.43 19.44
C VAL A 316 1.16 -16.52 19.54
N PHE A 317 0.03 -16.95 18.97
CA PHE A 317 -1.24 -16.23 19.08
C PHE A 317 -1.74 -16.10 20.53
N GLU A 318 -1.62 -17.15 21.33
CA GLU A 318 -1.97 -17.09 22.76
C GLU A 318 -1.04 -16.15 23.54
N ILE A 319 0.26 -16.13 23.23
CA ILE A 319 1.23 -15.19 23.80
C ILE A 319 0.88 -13.75 23.41
N MET A 320 0.48 -13.50 22.16
CA MET A 320 0.04 -12.19 21.68
C MET A 320 -1.09 -11.63 22.55
N VAL A 321 -2.15 -12.43 22.74
CA VAL A 321 -3.30 -12.07 23.57
C VAL A 321 -2.89 -11.84 25.03
N ARG A 322 -2.03 -12.71 25.59
CA ARG A 322 -1.57 -12.61 26.98
C ARG A 322 -0.74 -11.36 27.23
N ASN A 323 0.05 -10.93 26.26
CA ASN A 323 0.87 -9.72 26.34
C ASN A 323 0.05 -8.44 26.09
N GLY A 324 -1.27 -8.53 25.93
CA GLY A 324 -2.14 -7.37 25.71
C GLY A 324 -2.12 -6.83 24.27
N CYS A 325 -1.46 -7.51 23.35
CA CYS A 325 -1.46 -7.17 21.93
C CYS A 325 -2.73 -7.75 21.30
N ALA A 326 -3.69 -6.90 20.92
CA ALA A 326 -4.99 -7.33 20.42
C ALA A 326 -4.87 -7.90 18.99
N PRO A 327 -5.28 -9.16 18.73
CA PRO A 327 -5.28 -9.72 17.38
C PRO A 327 -6.21 -8.96 16.44
N ASP A 328 -5.74 -8.74 15.21
CA ASP A 328 -6.53 -8.12 14.14
C ASP A 328 -7.11 -9.19 13.18
N VAL A 329 -7.89 -8.75 12.19
CA VAL A 329 -8.50 -9.66 11.20
C VAL A 329 -7.42 -10.49 10.48
N HIS A 330 -6.26 -9.88 10.24
CA HIS A 330 -5.14 -10.54 9.58
C HIS A 330 -4.52 -11.65 10.46
N SER A 331 -4.38 -11.44 11.76
CA SER A 331 -3.91 -12.45 12.74
C SER A 331 -4.75 -13.72 12.69
N TYR A 332 -6.08 -13.58 12.68
CA TYR A 332 -7.00 -14.72 12.55
C TYR A 332 -6.87 -15.40 11.18
N ASN A 333 -6.78 -14.61 10.10
CA ASN A 333 -6.61 -15.12 8.73
C ASN A 333 -5.36 -15.98 8.57
N ILE A 334 -4.23 -15.59 9.19
CA ILE A 334 -2.99 -16.38 9.15
C ILE A 334 -3.20 -17.77 9.74
N LEU A 335 -3.82 -17.87 10.93
CA LEU A 335 -4.08 -19.17 11.56
C LEU A 335 -5.10 -19.99 10.79
N ILE A 336 -6.21 -19.37 10.37
CA ILE A 336 -7.24 -20.03 9.58
C ILE A 336 -6.62 -20.63 8.31
N ASN A 337 -5.81 -19.85 7.59
CA ASN A 337 -5.07 -20.33 6.42
C ASN A 337 -4.13 -21.49 6.76
N GLY A 338 -3.35 -21.37 7.83
CA GLY A 338 -2.45 -22.42 8.29
C GLY A 338 -3.18 -23.73 8.64
N TYR A 339 -4.31 -23.63 9.34
CA TYR A 339 -5.15 -24.77 9.69
C TYR A 339 -5.79 -25.41 8.46
N CYS A 340 -6.27 -24.61 7.50
CA CYS A 340 -6.76 -25.09 6.20
C CYS A 340 -5.67 -25.86 5.44
N LYS A 341 -4.46 -25.29 5.31
CA LYS A 341 -3.32 -25.95 4.66
C LYS A 341 -2.87 -27.23 5.38
N SER A 342 -3.06 -27.29 6.70
CA SER A 342 -2.73 -28.43 7.56
C SER A 342 -3.88 -29.44 7.71
N ARG A 343 -5.00 -29.26 6.99
CA ARG A 343 -6.19 -30.14 6.99
C ARG A 343 -6.89 -30.26 8.36
N ARG A 344 -6.78 -29.22 9.18
CA ARG A 344 -7.34 -29.10 10.54
C ARG A 344 -8.54 -28.15 10.55
N MET A 345 -9.62 -28.56 9.88
CA MET A 345 -10.75 -27.67 9.56
C MET A 345 -11.62 -27.29 10.77
N GLU A 346 -11.71 -28.17 11.77
CA GLU A 346 -12.49 -27.89 12.98
C GLU A 346 -11.88 -26.72 13.77
N GLU A 347 -10.55 -26.65 13.87
CA GLU A 347 -9.87 -25.51 14.49
C GLU A 347 -10.02 -24.22 13.69
N ALA A 348 -10.01 -24.29 12.35
CA ALA A 348 -10.25 -23.12 11.49
C ALA A 348 -11.66 -22.55 11.68
N ASN A 349 -12.68 -23.41 11.74
CA ASN A 349 -14.07 -22.99 11.99
C ASN A 349 -14.26 -22.43 13.40
N SER A 350 -13.58 -23.01 14.40
CA SER A 350 -13.60 -22.49 15.77
C SER A 350 -13.05 -21.07 15.85
N LEU A 351 -11.97 -20.76 15.11
CA LEU A 351 -11.40 -19.42 15.07
C LEU A 351 -12.32 -18.41 14.36
N LEU A 352 -13.01 -18.83 13.28
CA LEU A 352 -13.99 -17.98 12.61
C LEU A 352 -15.16 -17.60 13.55
N ALA A 353 -15.65 -18.57 14.33
CA ALA A 353 -16.70 -18.34 15.32
C ALA A 353 -16.23 -17.36 16.41
N GLU A 354 -15.00 -17.52 16.91
CA GLU A 354 -14.40 -16.61 17.90
C GLU A 354 -14.34 -15.17 17.36
N MET A 355 -13.91 -15.01 16.10
CA MET A 355 -13.80 -13.71 15.45
C MET A 355 -15.16 -13.00 15.33
N SER A 356 -16.20 -13.77 14.99
CA SER A 356 -17.58 -13.29 14.89
C SER A 356 -18.12 -12.85 16.26
N HIS A 357 -17.81 -13.60 17.32
CA HIS A 357 -18.18 -13.23 18.70
C HIS A 357 -17.46 -11.98 19.22
N LYS A 358 -16.24 -11.69 18.72
CA LYS A 358 -15.47 -10.48 19.06
C LYS A 358 -15.87 -9.25 18.23
N ALA A 359 -16.97 -9.31 17.48
CA ALA A 359 -17.45 -8.25 16.59
C ALA A 359 -16.42 -7.81 15.52
N MET A 360 -15.48 -8.70 15.20
CA MET A 360 -14.57 -8.50 14.08
C MET A 360 -15.27 -9.01 12.82
N THR A 361 -15.32 -8.18 11.78
CA THR A 361 -15.98 -8.54 10.53
C THR A 361 -15.02 -9.36 9.67
N PRO A 362 -15.31 -10.64 9.39
CA PRO A 362 -14.49 -11.39 8.45
C PRO A 362 -14.52 -10.75 7.07
N ASP A 363 -13.33 -10.59 6.50
CA ASP A 363 -13.16 -10.01 5.18
C ASP A 363 -13.28 -11.10 4.10
N THR A 364 -13.35 -10.66 2.85
CA THR A 364 -13.41 -11.55 1.69
C THR A 364 -12.24 -12.55 1.69
N VAL A 365 -11.06 -12.15 2.18
CA VAL A 365 -9.87 -13.02 2.27
C VAL A 365 -10.13 -14.17 3.25
N THR A 366 -10.70 -13.90 4.43
CA THR A 366 -11.05 -14.89 5.47
C THR A 366 -11.90 -16.03 4.89
N TYR A 367 -13.01 -15.66 4.25
CA TYR A 367 -13.94 -16.63 3.67
C TYR A 367 -13.31 -17.36 2.48
N ASN A 368 -12.61 -16.64 1.59
CA ASN A 368 -11.93 -17.23 0.44
C ASN A 368 -10.93 -18.32 0.85
N THR A 369 -10.13 -18.06 1.88
CA THR A 369 -9.17 -19.02 2.42
C THR A 369 -9.85 -20.27 2.99
N LEU A 370 -10.93 -20.10 3.76
CA LEU A 370 -11.72 -21.22 4.28
C LEU A 370 -12.36 -22.05 3.18
N MET A 371 -12.97 -21.39 2.19
CA MET A 371 -13.59 -22.03 1.05
C MET A 371 -12.57 -22.85 0.25
N GLN A 372 -11.39 -22.30 -0.03
CA GLN A 372 -10.31 -23.02 -0.71
C GLN A 372 -9.85 -24.25 0.10
N GLY A 373 -9.78 -24.15 1.43
CA GLY A 373 -9.49 -25.28 2.33
C GLY A 373 -10.58 -26.36 2.32
N LEU A 374 -11.86 -25.97 2.29
CA LEU A 374 -13.01 -26.88 2.35
C LEU A 374 -13.30 -27.58 1.02
N CYS A 375 -12.94 -26.98 -0.11
CA CYS A 375 -13.08 -27.57 -1.46
C CYS A 375 -12.37 -28.92 -1.61
N HIS A 376 -11.42 -29.26 -0.72
CA HIS A 376 -10.68 -30.52 -0.73
C HIS A 376 -11.47 -31.75 -0.22
N ARG A 377 -12.55 -31.59 0.58
CA ARG A 377 -13.28 -32.75 1.16
C ARG A 377 -14.72 -32.51 1.62
N LYS A 378 -15.11 -31.27 1.94
CA LYS A 378 -16.42 -30.96 2.55
C LYS A 378 -17.15 -29.88 1.74
N THR A 379 -17.51 -30.23 0.51
CA THR A 379 -18.15 -29.36 -0.49
C THR A 379 -19.41 -28.67 0.03
N GLN A 380 -20.21 -29.37 0.85
CA GLN A 380 -21.42 -28.81 1.45
C GLN A 380 -21.15 -27.75 2.52
N GLU A 381 -20.08 -27.89 3.31
CA GLU A 381 -19.68 -26.89 4.29
C GLU A 381 -19.11 -25.63 3.59
N ALA A 382 -18.35 -25.80 2.50
CA ALA A 382 -17.90 -24.68 1.66
C ALA A 382 -19.09 -23.88 1.09
N LEU A 383 -20.13 -24.58 0.62
CA LEU A 383 -21.36 -23.97 0.11
C LEU A 383 -22.19 -23.31 1.23
N ASN A 384 -22.15 -23.82 2.46
CA ASN A 384 -22.83 -23.21 3.60
C ASN A 384 -22.12 -21.92 4.03
N LEU A 385 -20.79 -21.91 4.11
CA LEU A 385 -19.99 -20.69 4.34
C LEU A 385 -20.21 -19.64 3.25
N PHE A 386 -20.34 -20.07 2.00
CA PHE A 386 -20.70 -19.18 0.89
C PHE A 386 -22.09 -18.53 1.09
N LYS A 387 -23.06 -19.27 1.64
CA LYS A 387 -24.39 -18.73 1.95
C LYS A 387 -24.39 -17.77 3.14
N GLU A 388 -23.54 -18.01 4.14
CA GLU A 388 -23.38 -17.10 5.29
C GLU A 388 -22.75 -15.76 4.84
N MET A 389 -21.76 -15.80 3.96
CA MET A 389 -21.16 -14.61 3.34
C MET A 389 -22.17 -13.81 2.49
N PHE A 390 -23.21 -14.46 1.96
CA PHE A 390 -24.26 -13.84 1.12
C PHE A 390 -25.18 -12.87 1.88
N LEU A 391 -25.11 -12.84 3.23
CA LEU A 391 -25.80 -11.82 4.03
C LEU A 391 -25.12 -10.44 3.94
N TRP A 392 -23.93 -10.35 3.33
CA TRP A 392 -23.16 -9.11 3.17
C TRP A 392 -23.07 -8.70 1.68
N PRO A 393 -23.35 -7.43 1.31
CA PRO A 393 -23.47 -6.99 -0.10
C PRO A 393 -22.19 -7.07 -0.96
N ALA A 394 -21.06 -7.53 -0.40
CA ALA A 394 -19.74 -7.42 -1.02
C ALA A 394 -19.26 -8.68 -1.77
N SER A 395 -20.06 -9.75 -1.86
CA SER A 395 -19.68 -11.01 -2.53
C SER A 395 -19.55 -10.84 -4.05
N ARG A 396 -18.39 -10.38 -4.52
CA ARG A 396 -18.07 -10.21 -5.96
C ARG A 396 -17.32 -11.43 -6.51
N PHE A 397 -17.48 -11.65 -7.82
CA PHE A 397 -16.83 -12.58 -8.76
C PHE A 397 -15.60 -13.38 -8.31
N VAL A 398 -14.67 -12.76 -7.56
CA VAL A 398 -13.49 -13.42 -6.97
C VAL A 398 -13.87 -14.63 -6.12
N THR A 399 -14.94 -14.55 -5.34
CA THR A 399 -15.42 -15.64 -4.49
C THR A 399 -15.93 -16.84 -5.30
N TYR A 400 -16.65 -16.58 -6.40
CA TYR A 400 -17.07 -17.60 -7.36
C TYR A 400 -15.87 -18.25 -8.05
N SER A 401 -14.86 -17.45 -8.43
CA SER A 401 -13.62 -17.93 -9.04
C SER A 401 -12.90 -18.94 -8.15
N ILE A 402 -12.76 -18.63 -6.86
CA ILE A 402 -12.05 -19.47 -5.90
C ILE A 402 -12.80 -20.78 -5.63
N LEU A 403 -14.13 -20.74 -5.51
CA LEU A 403 -14.93 -21.95 -5.35
C LEU A 403 -14.92 -22.82 -6.60
N LEU A 404 -15.05 -22.22 -7.79
CA LEU A 404 -14.99 -22.94 -9.06
C LEU A 404 -13.62 -23.58 -9.25
N ASP A 405 -12.53 -22.84 -9.05
CA ASP A 405 -11.15 -23.35 -9.10
C ASP A 405 -10.93 -24.47 -8.09
N GLY A 406 -11.39 -24.26 -6.85
CA GLY A 406 -11.33 -25.26 -5.79
C GLY A 406 -12.08 -26.54 -6.13
N PHE A 407 -13.32 -26.45 -6.64
CA PHE A 407 -14.11 -27.63 -7.02
C PHE A 407 -13.52 -28.35 -8.25
N CYS A 408 -13.03 -27.59 -9.23
CA CYS A 408 -12.37 -28.13 -10.43
C CYS A 408 -11.10 -28.91 -10.10
N LYS A 409 -10.19 -28.34 -9.30
CA LYS A 409 -8.92 -28.97 -8.92
C LYS A 409 -9.10 -30.26 -8.10
N HIS A 410 -10.24 -30.41 -7.42
CA HIS A 410 -10.55 -31.58 -6.58
C HIS A 410 -11.55 -32.55 -7.20
N GLY A 411 -11.92 -32.35 -8.47
CA GLY A 411 -12.80 -33.26 -9.21
C GLY A 411 -14.29 -33.17 -8.85
N HIS A 412 -14.72 -32.16 -8.08
CA HIS A 412 -16.12 -31.90 -7.72
C HIS A 412 -16.86 -31.11 -8.82
N LEU A 413 -16.77 -31.60 -10.05
CA LEU A 413 -17.20 -30.87 -11.26
C LEU A 413 -18.71 -30.61 -11.31
N ASP A 414 -19.52 -31.50 -10.74
CA ASP A 414 -20.98 -31.36 -10.75
C ASP A 414 -21.44 -30.20 -9.84
N GLU A 415 -20.74 -29.99 -8.72
CA GLU A 415 -20.99 -28.84 -7.83
C GLU A 415 -20.45 -27.53 -8.44
N ALA A 416 -19.35 -27.59 -9.20
CA ALA A 416 -18.85 -26.43 -9.96
C ALA A 416 -19.87 -25.96 -11.02
N LEU A 417 -20.47 -26.89 -11.76
CA LEU A 417 -21.52 -26.56 -12.74
C LEU A 417 -22.80 -26.02 -12.09
N LYS A 418 -23.23 -26.58 -10.95
CA LYS A 418 -24.35 -26.04 -10.17
C LYS A 418 -24.07 -24.62 -9.68
N LEU A 419 -22.84 -24.35 -9.25
CA LEU A 419 -22.43 -23.03 -8.78
C LEU A 419 -22.44 -21.99 -9.91
N LEU A 420 -21.97 -22.36 -11.12
CA LEU A 420 -22.07 -21.52 -12.31
C LEU A 420 -23.53 -21.21 -12.66
N LYS A 421 -24.41 -22.21 -12.63
CA LYS A 421 -25.83 -22.02 -12.92
C LYS A 421 -26.51 -21.11 -11.89
N ALA A 422 -26.22 -21.30 -10.60
CA ALA A 422 -26.73 -20.44 -9.53
C ALA A 422 -26.23 -18.99 -9.64
N MET A 423 -25.05 -18.76 -10.23
CA MET A 423 -24.53 -17.43 -10.54
C MET A 423 -25.31 -16.77 -11.69
N GLN A 424 -25.56 -17.51 -12.77
CA GLN A 424 -26.33 -17.06 -13.93
C GLN A 424 -27.79 -16.74 -13.57
N GLU A 425 -28.43 -17.59 -12.75
CA GLU A 425 -29.80 -17.35 -12.23
C GLU A 425 -29.93 -16.04 -11.44
N LYS A 426 -28.82 -15.57 -10.84
CA LYS A 426 -28.75 -14.30 -10.10
C LYS A 426 -28.37 -13.10 -10.97
N LYS A 427 -28.35 -13.25 -12.31
CA LYS A 427 -27.95 -12.21 -13.27
C LYS A 427 -26.51 -11.68 -13.07
N LEU A 428 -25.62 -12.48 -12.50
CA LEU A 428 -24.20 -12.17 -12.46
C LEU A 428 -23.56 -12.77 -13.72
N GLU A 429 -23.06 -11.92 -14.62
CA GLU A 429 -22.46 -12.37 -15.88
C GLU A 429 -21.08 -13.00 -15.65
N PRO A 430 -20.89 -14.31 -15.89
CA PRO A 430 -19.60 -14.95 -15.66
C PRO A 430 -18.56 -14.39 -16.64
N ASN A 431 -17.40 -13.96 -16.11
CA ASN A 431 -16.33 -13.43 -16.94
C ASN A 431 -15.48 -14.55 -17.57
N ILE A 432 -14.62 -14.17 -18.53
CA ILE A 432 -13.70 -15.10 -19.22
C ILE A 432 -12.85 -15.94 -18.25
N VAL A 433 -12.48 -15.39 -17.10
CA VAL A 433 -11.64 -16.06 -16.09
C VAL A 433 -12.38 -17.27 -15.50
N LEU A 434 -13.68 -17.14 -15.21
CA LEU A 434 -14.47 -18.25 -14.64
C LEU A 434 -14.66 -19.40 -15.64
N TYR A 435 -14.91 -19.08 -16.92
CA TYR A 435 -15.01 -20.09 -17.96
C TYR A 435 -13.68 -20.79 -18.19
N ASN A 436 -12.56 -20.07 -18.19
CA ASN A 436 -11.23 -20.67 -18.31
C ASN A 436 -10.93 -21.68 -17.19
N ILE A 437 -11.22 -21.32 -15.93
CA ILE A 437 -11.05 -22.20 -14.77
C ILE A 437 -11.88 -23.49 -14.92
N LEU A 438 -13.14 -23.36 -15.32
CA LEU A 438 -14.03 -24.51 -15.50
C LEU A 438 -13.59 -25.40 -16.65
N ILE A 439 -13.24 -24.82 -17.80
CA ILE A 439 -12.75 -25.56 -18.97
C ILE A 439 -11.47 -26.31 -18.61
N GLU A 440 -10.50 -25.63 -18.00
CA GLU A 440 -9.25 -26.25 -17.52
C GLU A 440 -9.54 -27.40 -16.54
N GLY A 441 -10.43 -27.20 -15.57
CA GLY A 441 -10.86 -28.24 -14.64
C GLY A 441 -11.50 -29.47 -15.31
N MET A 442 -12.35 -29.24 -16.31
CA MET A 442 -12.99 -30.32 -17.07
C MET A 442 -11.99 -31.09 -17.94
N PHE A 443 -11.00 -30.40 -18.51
CA PHE A 443 -9.88 -31.01 -19.23
C PHE A 443 -9.02 -31.89 -18.31
N ILE A 444 -8.63 -31.38 -17.14
CA ILE A 444 -7.83 -32.12 -16.14
C ILE A 444 -8.55 -33.41 -15.72
N ALA A 445 -9.87 -33.39 -15.63
CA ALA A 445 -10.69 -34.55 -15.27
C ALA A 445 -11.09 -35.46 -16.45
N GLY A 446 -10.65 -35.17 -17.67
CA GLY A 446 -10.95 -35.97 -18.87
C GLY A 446 -12.38 -35.85 -19.39
N LYS A 447 -13.18 -34.87 -18.93
CA LYS A 447 -14.56 -34.62 -19.39
C LYS A 447 -14.58 -33.71 -20.62
N LEU A 448 -13.98 -34.15 -21.73
CA LEU A 448 -13.77 -33.36 -22.95
C LEU A 448 -15.06 -32.79 -23.57
N VAL A 449 -16.14 -33.58 -23.62
CA VAL A 449 -17.42 -33.15 -24.21
C VAL A 449 -18.01 -31.95 -23.45
N VAL A 450 -17.96 -31.98 -22.11
CA VAL A 450 -18.48 -30.91 -21.26
C VAL A 450 -17.60 -29.65 -21.37
N ALA A 451 -16.29 -29.82 -21.55
CA ALA A 451 -15.36 -28.72 -21.78
C ALA A 451 -15.65 -28.01 -23.12
N GLU A 452 -15.93 -28.78 -24.19
CA GLU A 452 -16.34 -28.24 -25.48
C GLU A 452 -17.68 -27.51 -25.41
N GLU A 453 -18.66 -28.05 -24.69
CA GLU A 453 -19.95 -27.39 -24.46
C GLU A 453 -19.81 -26.04 -23.72
N LEU A 454 -18.96 -26.00 -22.69
CA LEU A 454 -18.66 -24.76 -21.95
C LEU A 454 -17.95 -23.72 -22.84
N PHE A 455 -17.03 -24.16 -23.70
CA PHE A 455 -16.34 -23.29 -24.65
C PHE A 455 -17.30 -22.72 -25.70
N GLN A 456 -18.20 -23.55 -26.25
CA GLN A 456 -19.23 -23.10 -27.18
C GLN A 456 -20.23 -22.14 -26.53
N ALA A 457 -20.63 -22.40 -25.28
CA ALA A 457 -21.49 -21.50 -24.52
C ALA A 457 -20.84 -20.12 -24.29
N PHE A 458 -19.54 -20.09 -24.01
CA PHE A 458 -18.76 -18.85 -23.90
C PHE A 458 -18.67 -18.10 -25.24
N CYS A 459 -18.36 -18.80 -26.33
CA CYS A 459 -18.31 -18.20 -27.67
C CYS A 459 -19.67 -17.67 -28.15
N GLY A 460 -20.76 -18.37 -27.84
CA GLY A 460 -22.13 -17.99 -28.17
C GLY A 460 -22.63 -16.73 -27.45
N TRP A 461 -22.10 -16.42 -26.27
CA TRP A 461 -22.36 -15.15 -25.56
C TRP A 461 -21.65 -13.97 -26.23
N ASN A 462 -20.41 -14.16 -26.68
CA ASN A 462 -19.65 -13.11 -27.36
C ASN A 462 -20.23 -12.76 -28.74
N THR A 463 -20.83 -13.72 -29.45
CA THR A 463 -21.54 -13.44 -30.71
C THR A 463 -22.84 -12.67 -30.49
N ALA A 464 -23.59 -12.94 -29.41
CA ALA A 464 -24.79 -12.19 -29.04
C ALA A 464 -24.48 -10.73 -28.65
N TYR A 465 -23.41 -10.52 -27.88
CA TYR A 465 -22.96 -9.19 -27.43
C TYR A 465 -22.47 -8.31 -28.60
N PHE A 466 -21.83 -8.91 -29.62
CA PHE A 466 -21.44 -8.20 -30.84
C PHE A 466 -22.63 -7.93 -31.77
N THR A 467 -23.63 -8.81 -31.83
CA THR A 467 -24.85 -8.56 -32.63
C THR A 467 -25.69 -7.42 -32.07
N ASP A 468 -25.79 -7.26 -30.74
CA ASP A 468 -26.53 -6.13 -30.15
C ASP A 468 -25.83 -4.76 -30.33
N ILE A 469 -24.49 -4.73 -30.37
CA ILE A 469 -23.72 -3.50 -30.65
C ILE A 469 -23.74 -3.14 -32.14
N LEU A 470 -23.75 -4.13 -33.04
CA LEU A 470 -23.78 -3.88 -34.49
C LEU A 470 -25.19 -3.62 -35.05
N CYS A 471 -26.25 -4.06 -34.37
CA CYS A 471 -27.63 -3.82 -34.81
C CYS A 471 -28.21 -2.46 -34.37
N HIS A 472 -27.54 -1.71 -33.49
CA HIS A 472 -27.99 -0.39 -33.07
C HIS A 472 -27.46 0.79 -33.91
N ASP A 473 -26.60 0.54 -34.91
CA ASP A 473 -25.96 1.61 -35.71
C ASP A 473 -26.30 1.58 -37.21
N GLN A 474 -27.37 0.88 -37.61
CA GLN A 474 -27.93 0.96 -38.97
C GLN A 474 -29.40 1.35 -38.92
N GLY A 475 -29.64 2.64 -38.68
CA GLY A 475 -30.99 3.18 -38.55
C GLY A 475 -31.15 4.68 -38.80
N THR A 476 -30.31 5.32 -39.62
CA THR A 476 -30.63 6.63 -40.23
C THR A 476 -29.85 6.88 -41.51
N SER A 477 -30.47 6.57 -42.66
CA SER A 477 -30.56 7.43 -43.85
C SER A 477 -31.25 6.70 -44.99
#